data_AF-A0A1F4UFS1-F1
#
_entry.id   AF-A0A1F4UFS1-F1
#
_cell.length_a   1.000
_cell.length_b   1.000
_cell.length_c   1.000
_cell.angle_alpha   90.00
_cell.angle_beta   90.00
_cell.angle_gamma   90.00
#
_symmetry.space_group_name_H-M   'P 1'
#
loop_
_entity.id
_entity.type
_entity.pdbx_description
1 polymer ?
#
loop_
_entity_poly.entity_id
_entity_poly.type
_entity_poly.pdbx_seq_one_letter_code
_entity_poly.pdbx_strand_id
1 'polypeptide(L)' 'MLSNEKIEIKCPSCQKTLSYTVDQLQKGQSTKCPHCGNEIRFEESNPGAVGRLEQKTKQSLEDIDKKITMTITK' A
#
# COMPACT_ATOMS: atom_id res chain seq x y z
N MET A 1 10.38 -3.63 7.09
CA MET A 1 11.49 -3.87 6.16
C MET A 1 11.01 -4.75 4.99
N LEU A 2 9.98 -4.32 4.24
CA LEU A 2 9.41 -5.07 3.10
C LEU A 2 9.95 -4.58 1.74
N SER A 3 10.88 -3.61 1.76
CA SER A 3 11.31 -2.83 0.59
C SER A 3 12.00 -3.65 -0.52
N ASN A 4 12.43 -4.88 -0.23
CA ASN A 4 13.09 -5.78 -1.19
C ASN A 4 12.24 -7.00 -1.59
N GLU A 5 10.98 -7.07 -1.17
CA GLU A 5 10.10 -8.16 -1.60
C GLU A 5 9.74 -7.97 -3.07
N LYS A 6 10.01 -9.00 -3.88
CA LYS A 6 9.76 -9.01 -5.32
C LYS A 6 8.37 -9.57 -5.58
N ILE A 7 7.54 -8.80 -6.25
CA ILE A 7 6.19 -9.18 -6.68
C ILE A 7 6.22 -9.41 -8.18
N GLU A 8 5.76 -10.58 -8.59
CA GLU A 8 5.66 -10.95 -10.00
C GLU A 8 4.30 -10.52 -10.56
N ILE A 9 4.32 -9.66 -11.57
CA ILE A 9 3.11 -9.13 -12.20
C ILE A 9 3.19 -9.37 -13.70
N LYS A 10 2.12 -9.92 -14.27
CA LYS A 10 2.02 -10.15 -15.71
C LYS A 10 1.54 -8.87 -16.40
N CYS A 11 2.32 -8.36 -17.35
CA CYS A 11 1.90 -7.20 -18.14
C CYS A 11 0.65 -7.54 -18.97
N PRO A 12 -0.44 -6.76 -18.89
CA PRO A 12 -1.66 -7.03 -19.64
C PRO A 12 -1.49 -6.84 -21.15
N SER A 13 -0.51 -6.05 -21.60
CA SER A 13 -0.31 -5.77 -23.02
C SER A 13 0.59 -6.78 -23.73
N CYS A 14 1.72 -7.16 -23.11
CA CYS A 14 2.69 -8.07 -23.74
C CYS A 14 2.73 -9.45 -23.10
N GLN A 15 1.93 -9.68 -22.05
CA GLN A 15 1.80 -10.95 -21.33
C GLN A 15 3.10 -11.48 -20.72
N LYS A 16 4.16 -10.67 -20.65
CA LYS A 16 5.40 -11.02 -19.96
C LYS A 16 5.27 -10.81 -18.45
N THR A 17 5.83 -11.74 -17.69
CA THR A 17 5.98 -11.64 -16.24
C THR A 17 7.11 -10.67 -15.93
N LEU A 18 6.83 -9.69 -15.08
CA LEU A 18 7.74 -8.65 -14.63
C LEU A 18 7.88 -8.77 -13.12
N SER A 19 9.10 -8.60 -12.62
CA SER A 19 9.34 -8.55 -11.17
C SER A 19 9.51 -7.09 -10.75
N TYR A 20 8.67 -6.65 -9.83
CA TYR A 20 8.73 -5.32 -9.23
C TYR A 20 9.03 -5.44 -7.74
N THR A 21 9.64 -4.43 -7.15
CA THR A 21 9.77 -4.35 -5.69
C THR A 21 8.58 -3.62 -5.10
N VAL A 22 8.26 -3.89 -3.82
CA VAL A 22 7.22 -3.14 -3.08
C VAL A 22 7.46 -1.63 -3.13
N ASP A 23 8.71 -1.19 -3.17
CA ASP A 23 9.09 0.22 -3.31
C ASP A 23 8.75 0.81 -4.70
N GLN A 24 8.80 0.01 -5.75
CA GLN A 24 8.38 0.43 -7.10
C GLN A 24 6.86 0.38 -7.29
N LEU A 25 6.15 -0.33 -6.40
CA LEU A 25 4.70 -0.50 -6.41
C LEU A 25 4.02 0.40 -5.38
N GLN A 26 4.56 1.61 -5.16
CA GLN A 26 3.93 2.57 -4.26
C GLN A 26 2.61 3.12 -4.83
N LYS A 27 1.72 3.53 -3.93
CA LYS A 27 0.36 3.99 -4.22
C LYS A 27 0.29 4.94 -5.42
N GLY A 28 -0.46 4.54 -6.44
CA GLY A 28 -0.75 5.40 -7.59
C GLY A 28 0.39 5.57 -8.60
N GLN A 29 1.49 4.82 -8.46
CA GLN A 29 2.53 4.79 -9.49
C GLN A 29 2.09 3.92 -10.68
N SER A 30 2.13 4.55 -11.84
CA SER A 30 2.21 3.85 -13.10
C SER A 30 3.65 3.49 -13.39
N THR A 31 3.93 2.25 -13.79
CA THR A 31 5.26 1.84 -14.24
C THR A 31 5.24 1.52 -15.73
N LYS A 32 6.31 1.87 -16.44
CA LYS A 32 6.44 1.54 -17.86
C LYS A 32 7.00 0.13 -18.00
N CYS A 33 6.31 -0.73 -18.74
CA CYS A 33 6.81 -2.06 -19.04
C CYS A 33 8.12 -1.96 -19.84
N PRO A 34 9.24 -2.54 -19.38
CA PRO A 34 10.51 -2.50 -20.10
C PRO A 34 10.49 -3.30 -21.40
N HIS A 35 9.51 -4.19 -21.60
CA HIS A 35 9.44 -5.05 -22.79
C HIS A 35 8.60 -4.47 -23.93
N CYS A 36 7.50 -3.79 -23.62
CA CYS A 36 6.60 -3.24 -24.64
C CYS A 36 6.44 -1.72 -24.55
N GLY A 37 6.95 -1.08 -23.50
CA GLY A 37 6.81 0.36 -23.31
C GLY A 37 5.42 0.82 -22.87
N ASN A 38 4.46 -0.09 -22.64
CA ASN A 38 3.14 0.30 -22.16
C ASN A 38 3.16 0.62 -20.68
N GLU A 39 2.37 1.63 -20.30
CA GLU A 39 2.18 2.03 -18.93
C GLU A 39 1.23 1.05 -18.22
N ILE A 40 1.72 0.43 -17.13
CA ILE A 40 0.96 -0.47 -16.27
C ILE A 40 0.60 0.32 -15.02
N ARG A 41 -0.69 0.52 -14.82
CA ARG A 41 -1.22 1.11 -13.60
C ARG A 41 -1.57 0.01 -12.61
N PHE A 42 -0.96 0.05 -11.43
CA PHE A 42 -1.35 -0.85 -10.35
C PHE A 42 -2.50 -0.19 -9.58
N GLU A 43 -3.70 -0.73 -9.75
CA GLU A 43 -4.84 -0.35 -8.92
C GLU A 43 -4.73 -1.11 -7.59
N GLU A 44 -4.76 -0.36 -6.50
CA GLU A 44 -4.91 -0.94 -5.18
C GLU A 44 -6.25 -1.65 -5.15
N SER A 45 -6.24 -2.95 -4.80
CA SER A 45 -7.46 -3.75 -4.61
C SER A 45 -8.28 -3.13 -3.47
N ASN A 46 -9.07 -2.12 -3.81
CA ASN A 46 -9.98 -1.40 -2.92
C ASN A 46 -9.30 -0.41 -1.92
N PRO A 47 -8.94 0.81 -2.34
CA PRO A 47 -8.33 1.83 -1.47
C PRO A 47 -9.21 2.20 -0.26
N GLY A 48 -10.52 1.96 -0.34
CA GLY A 48 -11.46 2.19 0.76
C GLY A 48 -11.33 1.21 1.93
N ALA A 49 -10.82 -0.01 1.70
CA ALA A 49 -10.62 -0.98 2.78
C ALA A 49 -9.41 -0.60 3.66
N VAL A 50 -8.31 -0.21 3.01
CA VAL A 50 -7.08 0.23 3.68
C VAL A 50 -7.32 1.54 4.43
N GLY A 51 -7.96 2.53 3.80
CA GLY A 51 -8.25 3.82 4.44
C GLY A 51 -9.12 3.69 5.69
N ARG A 52 -10.13 2.81 5.67
CA ARG A 52 -10.97 2.54 6.86
C ARG A 52 -10.19 1.86 7.98
N LEU A 53 -9.24 0.99 7.66
CA LEU A 53 -8.40 0.34 8.66
C LEU A 53 -7.44 1.34 9.30
N GLU A 54 -6.79 2.18 8.50
CA GLU A 54 -5.93 3.26 8.98
C GLU A 54 -6.66 4.22 9.92
N GLN A 55 -7.89 4.63 9.58
CA GLN A 55 -8.74 5.48 10.42
C GLN A 55 -9.07 4.81 11.75
N LYS A 56 -9.45 3.53 11.74
CA LYS A 56 -9.75 2.78 12.97
C LYS A 56 -8.53 2.65 13.87
N THR A 57 -7.35 2.38 13.31
CA THR A 57 -6.11 2.28 14.08
C THR A 57 -5.74 3.61 14.75
N LYS A 58 -5.85 4.73 14.02
CA LYS A 58 -5.62 6.08 14.58
C LYS A 58 -6.60 6.39 15.71
N GLN A 59 -7.89 6.16 15.49
CA GLN A 59 -8.91 6.42 16.48
C GLN A 59 -8.71 5.61 17.77
N SER A 60 -8.33 4.33 17.65
CA SER A 60 -8.03 3.49 18.81
C SER A 60 -6.82 3.99 19.60
N LEU A 61 -5.77 4.48 18.94
CA LEU A 61 -4.61 5.06 19.61
C LEU A 61 -4.99 6.32 20.40
N GLU A 62 -5.82 7.20 19.83
CA GLU A 62 -6.32 8.40 20.50
C GLU A 62 -7.22 8.07 21.70
N ASP A 63 -8.05 7.04 21.61
CA ASP A 63 -8.91 6.60 22.70
C ASP A 63 -8.09 6.04 23.87
N ILE A 64 -7.05 5.25 23.56
CA ILE A 64 -6.11 4.73 24.55
C ILE A 64 -5.38 5.88 25.26
N ASP A 65 -4.87 6.87 24.52
CA ASP A 65 -4.16 8.03 25.07
C ASP A 65 -5.02 8.83 26.06
N LYS A 66 -6.28 9.13 25.69
CA LYS A 66 -7.23 9.79 26.58
C LYS A 66 -7.46 9.00 27.86
N LYS A 67 -7.64 7.68 27.74
CA LYS A 67 -7.89 6.81 28.88
C LYS A 67 -6.71 6.78 29.85
N ILE A 68 -5.49 6.74 29.32
CA ILE A 68 -4.25 6.83 30.11
C ILE A 68 -4.19 8.18 30.83
N THR A 69 -4.38 9.29 30.10
CA THR A 69 -4.35 10.65 30.67
C THR A 69 -5.36 10.83 31.81
N MET A 70 -6.60 10.36 31.64
CA MET A 70 -7.62 10.46 32.69
C MET A 70 -7.33 9.59 33.92
N THR A 71 -6.54 8.52 33.76
CA THR A 71 -6.17 7.62 34.85
C THR A 71 -4.98 8.15 35.65
N ILE A 72 -4.03 8.83 34.99
CA ILE A 72 -2.82 9.36 35.64
C ILE A 72 -3.05 10.74 36.28
N THR A 73 -3.99 11.53 35.75
CA THR A 73 -4.28 12.89 36.25
C THR A 73 -5.28 12.89 37.43
N LYS A 74 -5.76 11.71 37.85
CA LYS A 74 -6.67 11.53 38.99
C LYS A 74 -5.92 10.95 40.18
#